data_AF-A0A1Y2NUB1-F1
#
_entry.id   AF-A0A1Y2NUB1-F1
#
_cell.length_a   1.000
_cell.length_b   1.000
_cell.length_c   1.000
_cell.angle_alpha   90.00
_cell.angle_beta   90.00
_cell.angle_gamma   90.00
#
_symmetry.space_group_name_H-M   'P 1'
#
loop_
_entity.id
_entity.type
_entity.pdbx_description
1 polymer ?
#
loop_
_entity_poly.entity_id
_entity_poly.type
_entity_poly.pdbx_seq_one_letter_code
_entity_poly.pdbx_strand_id
1 'polypeptide(L)'
;MTAEPWTIERICEALGSPTLTQRFLSEINRAPAPELLATFTRWERIAKNMLNADETDQQIIDHLQRGEEPPGEWLDGNARLAATANRARGAA
;
A
#
# COMPACT_ATOMS: atom_id res chain seq x y z
N MET A 1 5.35 -3.69 22.50
CA MET A 1 4.28 -3.99 21.52
C MET A 1 4.35 -5.46 21.19
N THR A 2 3.46 -6.28 21.74
CA THR A 2 3.23 -7.62 21.21
C THR A 2 2.46 -7.41 19.90
N ALA A 3 3.19 -7.23 18.80
CA ALA A 3 2.57 -7.30 17.49
C ALA A 3 1.94 -8.69 17.41
N GLU A 4 0.61 -8.74 17.34
CA GLU A 4 -0.11 -9.99 17.11
C GLU A 4 0.57 -10.76 15.96
N PRO A 5 0.54 -12.10 15.97
CA PRO A 5 1.11 -12.87 14.88
C PRO A 5 0.44 -12.51 13.55
N TRP A 6 1.19 -12.58 12.46
CA TRP A 6 0.61 -12.50 11.12
C TRP A 6 -0.03 -13.84 10.78
N THR A 7 -1.33 -13.82 10.53
CA THR A 7 -2.11 -14.97 10.06
C THR A 7 -2.58 -14.75 8.63
N ILE A 8 -3.12 -15.80 8.00
CA ILE A 8 -3.75 -15.67 6.69
C ILE A 8 -4.91 -14.67 6.75
N GLU A 9 -5.76 -14.71 7.79
CA GLU A 9 -6.87 -13.74 7.94
C GLU A 9 -6.35 -12.31 8.02
N ARG A 10 -5.32 -12.09 8.83
CA ARG A 10 -4.77 -10.75 9.04
C ARG A 10 -4.10 -10.18 7.80
N ILE A 11 -3.44 -11.02 6.99
CA ILE A 11 -2.94 -10.60 5.68
C ILE A 11 -4.11 -10.20 4.79
N CYS A 12 -5.19 -10.99 4.74
CA CYS A 12 -6.37 -10.67 3.93
C CYS A 12 -7.03 -9.34 4.35
N GLU A 13 -7.12 -9.07 5.64
CA GLU A 13 -7.64 -7.81 6.18
C GLU A 13 -6.76 -6.63 5.77
N ALA A 14 -5.45 -6.74 5.97
CA ALA A 14 -4.49 -5.69 5.65
C ALA A 14 -4.36 -5.40 4.15
N LEU A 15 -4.68 -6.36 3.27
CA LEU A 15 -4.68 -6.13 1.83
C LEU A 15 -5.83 -5.23 1.36
N GLY A 16 -6.95 -5.16 2.11
CA GLY A 16 -8.10 -4.27 1.87
C GLY A 16 -8.82 -4.43 0.51
N SER A 17 -8.29 -5.24 -0.40
CA SER A 17 -8.73 -5.39 -1.79
C SER A 17 -9.13 -6.84 -2.07
N PRO A 18 -10.39 -7.10 -2.47
CA PRO A 18 -10.85 -8.45 -2.80
C PRO A 18 -9.97 -9.14 -3.87
N THR A 19 -9.47 -8.37 -4.84
CA THR A 19 -8.60 -8.88 -5.91
C THR A 19 -7.24 -9.33 -5.37
N LEU A 20 -6.62 -8.54 -4.48
CA LEU A 20 -5.34 -8.91 -3.87
C LEU A 20 -5.50 -10.08 -2.91
N THR A 21 -6.57 -10.10 -2.11
CA THR A 21 -6.90 -11.20 -1.23
C THR A 21 -7.10 -12.51 -2.00
N GLN A 22 -7.86 -12.48 -3.10
CA GLN A 22 -8.04 -13.66 -3.94
C GLN A 22 -6.71 -14.15 -4.54
N ARG A 23 -5.85 -13.23 -4.97
CA ARG A 23 -4.53 -13.56 -5.51
C ARG A 23 -3.65 -14.21 -4.44
N PHE A 24 -3.57 -13.62 -3.24
CA PHE A 24 -2.83 -14.19 -2.11
C PHE A 24 -3.30 -15.60 -1.77
N LEU A 25 -4.62 -15.79 -1.60
CA LEU A 25 -5.19 -17.10 -1.29
C LEU A 25 -4.93 -18.11 -2.41
N SER A 26 -4.97 -17.70 -3.68
CA SER A 26 -4.64 -18.58 -4.79
C SER A 26 -3.16 -18.96 -4.83
N GLU A 27 -2.25 -18.04 -4.50
CA GLU A 27 -0.80 -18.31 -4.46
C GLU A 27 -0.45 -19.23 -3.28
N ILE A 28 -0.99 -18.98 -2.08
CA ILE A 28 -0.84 -19.83 -0.89
C ILE A 28 -1.34 -21.26 -1.17
N ASN A 29 -2.56 -21.40 -1.69
CA ASN A 29 -3.18 -22.72 -1.87
C ASN A 29 -2.53 -23.55 -2.97
N ARG A 30 -1.73 -22.93 -3.85
CA ARG A 30 -1.02 -23.61 -4.94
C ARG A 30 0.48 -23.76 -4.68
N ALA A 31 1.00 -23.16 -3.61
CA ALA A 31 2.42 -23.21 -3.28
C ALA A 31 2.82 -24.64 -2.86
N PRO A 32 3.93 -25.18 -3.42
CA PRO A 32 4.55 -26.38 -2.88
C PRO A 32 4.91 -26.19 -1.39
N ALA A 33 4.89 -27.28 -0.61
CA ALA A 33 5.24 -27.25 0.81
C ALA A 33 6.53 -26.46 1.15
N PRO A 34 7.66 -26.61 0.43
CA PRO A 34 8.88 -25.84 0.74
C PRO A 34 8.76 -24.34 0.42
N GLU A 35 7.82 -23.94 -0.43
CA GLU A 35 7.62 -22.55 -0.88
C GLU A 35 6.50 -21.84 -0.11
N LEU A 36 5.72 -22.56 0.70
CA LEU A 36 4.57 -22.02 1.41
C LEU A 36 4.97 -20.88 2.35
N LEU A 37 6.02 -21.08 3.15
CA LEU A 37 6.53 -20.08 4.07
C LEU A 37 7.07 -18.85 3.31
N ALA A 38 7.79 -19.07 2.21
CA ALA A 38 8.33 -17.97 1.40
C ALA A 38 7.21 -17.13 0.76
N THR A 39 6.18 -17.80 0.24
CA THR A 39 4.97 -17.15 -0.29
C THR A 39 4.28 -16.33 0.80
N PHE A 40 4.09 -16.92 1.99
CA PHE A 40 3.50 -16.24 3.12
C PHE A 40 4.29 -14.99 3.52
N THR A 41 5.60 -15.09 3.75
CA THR A 41 6.46 -13.97 4.16
C THR A 41 6.49 -12.85 3.12
N ARG A 42 6.42 -13.18 1.82
CA ARG A 42 6.31 -12.17 0.76
C ARG A 42 5.03 -11.36 0.91
N TRP A 43 3.90 -12.02 1.12
CA TRP A 43 2.60 -11.38 1.27
C TRP A 43 2.46 -10.63 2.60
N GLU A 44 3.04 -11.15 3.67
CA GLU A 44 3.18 -10.45 4.95
C GLU A 44 3.88 -9.09 4.78
N ARG A 45 4.98 -9.05 4.02
CA ARG A 45 5.69 -7.80 3.74
C ARG A 45 4.85 -6.82 2.91
N ILE A 46 4.07 -7.31 1.95
CA ILE A 46 3.17 -6.47 1.15
C ILE A 46 2.09 -5.87 2.05
N ALA A 47 1.43 -6.69 2.87
CA ALA A 47 0.41 -6.27 3.81
C ALA A 47 0.93 -5.22 4.81
N LYS A 48 2.13 -5.42 5.37
CA LYS A 48 2.80 -4.43 6.23
C LYS A 48 2.98 -3.08 5.54
N ASN A 49 3.43 -3.10 4.28
CA ASN A 49 3.63 -1.87 3.53
C ASN A 49 2.30 -1.14 3.25
N MET A 50 1.22 -1.88 3.03
CA MET A 50 -0.11 -1.29 2.82
C MET A 50 -0.63 -0.64 4.10
N LEU A 51 -0.55 -1.32 5.24
CA LEU A 51 -0.92 -0.72 6.53
C LEU A 51 -0.12 0.55 6.84
N ASN A 52 1.20 0.52 6.62
CA ASN A 52 2.02 1.71 6.86
C ASN A 52 1.65 2.87 5.91
N ALA A 53 1.26 2.58 4.68
CA ALA A 53 0.81 3.59 3.73
C ALA A 53 -0.53 4.19 4.18
N ASP A 54 -1.50 3.35 4.57
CA ASP A 54 -2.79 3.81 5.10
C ASP A 54 -2.62 4.65 6.38
N GLU A 55 -1.74 4.25 7.30
CA GLU A 55 -1.41 5.03 8.49
C GLU A 55 -0.81 6.39 8.14
N THR A 56 0.04 6.44 7.11
CA THR A 56 0.65 7.69 6.62
C THR A 56 -0.41 8.58 5.98
N ASP A 57 -1.28 8.02 5.15
CA ASP A 57 -2.37 8.74 4.50
C ASP A 57 -3.36 9.29 5.52
N GLN A 58 -3.70 8.50 6.55
CA GLN A 58 -4.59 8.96 7.62
C GLN A 58 -3.98 10.11 8.42
N GLN A 59 -2.68 10.06 8.74
CA GLN A 59 -1.99 11.18 9.41
C GLN A 59 -2.06 12.46 8.57
N ILE A 60 -1.84 12.34 7.25
CA ILE A 60 -1.96 13.45 6.31
C ILE A 60 -3.38 14.04 6.35
N ILE A 61 -4.40 13.18 6.22
CA ILE A 61 -5.81 13.59 6.25
C ILE A 61 -6.14 14.31 7.57
N ASP A 62 -5.68 13.78 8.70
CA ASP A 62 -5.92 14.36 10.02
C ASP A 62 -5.27 15.74 10.18
N HIS A 63 -4.08 15.96 9.61
CA HIS A 63 -3.44 17.29 9.58
C HIS A 63 -4.20 18.27 8.68
N LEU A 64 -4.60 17.83 7.48
CA LEU A 64 -5.40 18.65 6.56
C LEU A 64 -6.74 19.07 7.17
N GLN A 65 -7.41 18.15 7.89
CA GLN A 65 -8.67 18.45 8.59
C GLN A 65 -8.48 19.46 9.74
N ARG A 66 -7.32 19.44 10.40
CA ARG A 66 -6.96 20.41 11.45
C ARG A 66 -6.44 21.75 10.91
N GLY A 67 -6.26 21.86 9.59
CA GLY A 67 -5.67 23.04 8.94
C GLY A 67 -4.17 23.20 9.23
N GLU A 68 -3.52 22.13 9.67
CA GLU A 68 -2.08 22.07 9.91
C GLU A 68 -1.35 21.61 8.65
N GLU A 69 -0.10 22.03 8.48
CA GLU A 69 0.74 21.52 7.40
C GLU A 69 1.15 20.07 7.72
N PRO A 70 0.89 19.10 6.82
CA PRO A 70 1.19 17.72 7.13
C PRO A 70 2.70 17.43 7.08
N PRO A 71 3.20 16.44 7.82
CA PRO A 71 4.63 16.19 7.96
C PRO A 71 5.25 15.63 6.66
N GLY A 72 6.46 16.08 6.34
CA GLY A 72 7.26 15.59 5.20
C GLY A 72 7.64 16.66 4.17
N GLU A 73 8.49 16.30 3.21
CA GLU A 73 8.79 17.14 2.04
C GLU A 73 7.69 16.93 0.98
N TRP A 74 6.85 17.95 0.78
CA TRP A 74 5.76 17.90 -0.18
C TRP A 74 6.25 18.26 -1.57
N LEU A 75 6.21 17.29 -2.48
CA LEU A 75 6.40 17.55 -3.90
C LEU A 75 5.13 18.19 -4.46
N ASP A 76 5.26 19.38 -5.06
CA ASP A 76 4.14 20.03 -5.74
C ASP A 76 3.67 19.19 -6.95
N GLY A 77 2.57 18.46 -6.74
CA GLY A 77 1.93 17.65 -7.77
C GLY A 77 1.47 18.48 -8.98
N ASN A 78 1.12 19.76 -8.78
CA ASN A 78 0.65 20.65 -9.85
C ASN A 78 1.76 20.96 -10.84
N ALA A 79 3.00 21.17 -10.37
CA ALA A 79 4.15 21.36 -11.25
C ALA A 79 4.41 20.12 -12.14
N ARG A 80 4.25 18.91 -11.58
CA ARG A 80 4.41 17.65 -12.32
C ARG A 80 3.28 17.39 -13.32
N LEU A 81 2.04 17.70 -12.95
CA LEU A 81 0.87 17.64 -13.83
C LEU A 81 0.99 18.66 -14.98
N ALA A 82 1.38 19.89 -14.68
CA ALA A 82 1.61 20.93 -15.69
C ALA A 82 2.72 20.55 -16.68
N ALA A 83 3.83 20.00 -16.20
CA ALA A 83 4.93 19.51 -17.06
C ALA A 83 4.49 18.33 -17.95
N THR A 84 3.60 17.48 -17.47
CA THR A 84 3.05 16.37 -18.26
C THR A 84 2.02 16.85 -19.29
N ALA A 85 1.15 17.78 -18.92
CA ALA A 85 0.19 18.43 -19.81
C ALA A 85 0.87 19.27 -20.91
N ASN A 86 2.02 19.88 -20.62
CA ASN A 86 2.80 20.60 -21.63
C ASN A 86 3.49 19.65 -22.61
N ARG A 87 3.98 18.49 -22.15
CA ARG A 87 4.52 17.45 -23.05
C ARG A 87 3.46 16.85 -23.96
N ALA A 88 2.24 16.64 -23.47
CA ALA A 88 1.13 16.15 -24.28
C ALA A 88 0.68 17.16 -25.34
N ARG A 89 0.79 18.47 -25.06
CA ARG A 89 0.42 19.55 -26.00
C ARG A 89 1.53 19.93 -26.99
N GLY A 90 2.80 19.68 -26.68
CA GLY A 90 3.93 19.92 -27.58
C GLY A 90 4.13 18.84 -28.66
N ALA A 91 3.28 17.81 -28.69
CA ALA A 91 3.32 16.70 -29.65
C ALA A 91 2.20 16.80 -30.72
N ALA A 92 1.55 17.96 -30.85
CA ALA A 92 0.49 18.24 -31.83
C ALA A 92 0.95 19.26 -32.88
#